data_AF-A0A3C1BMG8-F1
#
_entry.id   AF-A0A3C1BMG8-F1
#
_cell.length_a   1.000
_cell.length_b   1.000
_cell.length_c   1.000
_cell.angle_alpha   90.00
_cell.angle_beta   90.00
_cell.angle_gamma   90.00
#
_symmetry.space_group_name_H-M   'P 1'
#
loop_
_entity.id
_entity.type
_entity.pdbx_description
1 polymer ?
#
loop_
_entity_poly.entity_id
_entity_poly.type
_entity_poly.pdbx_seq_one_letter_code
_entity_poly.pdbx_strand_id
1 'polypeptide(L)'
;IPWDPPMFLMLGVWPVLMGVTMFIQMQMNPPPPDPIQARMFQILPIFFTFILASFPAGLVIYWAWNNFLSILQQGLIMRRNDVEIELLANIGFSGRAQKQSGDGSGDGTR
;
A
#
# COMPACT_ATOMS: atom_id res chain seq x y z
N ILE A 1 -34.78 -1.46 24.81
CA ILE A 1 -33.96 -2.70 24.94
C ILE A 1 -32.51 -2.26 24.86
N PRO A 2 -31.65 -2.55 25.84
CA PRO A 2 -30.22 -2.32 25.70
C PRO A 2 -29.72 -3.33 24.65
N TRP A 3 -29.33 -2.84 23.47
CA TRP A 3 -28.83 -3.66 22.38
C TRP A 3 -27.41 -3.19 22.07
N ASP A 4 -26.45 -4.08 22.28
CA ASP A 4 -25.06 -3.88 21.89
C ASP A 4 -24.79 -4.66 20.59
N PRO A 5 -24.46 -3.98 19.47
CA PRO A 5 -24.13 -4.63 18.22
C PRO A 5 -22.95 -5.60 18.39
N PRO A 6 -22.98 -6.77 17.72
CA PRO A 6 -21.85 -7.69 17.69
C PRO A 6 -20.55 -6.99 17.26
N MET A 7 -19.44 -7.25 17.95
CA MET A 7 -18.17 -6.55 17.73
C MET A 7 -17.61 -6.64 16.28
N PHE A 8 -18.03 -7.62 15.48
CA PHE A 8 -17.64 -7.69 14.06
C PHE A 8 -18.40 -6.70 13.17
N LEU A 9 -19.56 -6.20 13.59
CA LEU A 9 -20.22 -5.02 13.02
C LEU A 9 -19.64 -3.71 13.59
N MET A 10 -19.00 -3.80 14.76
CA MET A 10 -18.17 -2.73 15.34
C MET A 10 -16.71 -2.79 14.89
N LEU A 11 -16.36 -3.65 13.92
CA LEU A 11 -15.07 -3.58 13.22
C LEU A 11 -15.09 -2.21 12.55
N GLY A 12 -14.56 -1.22 13.27
CA GLY A 12 -14.85 0.15 12.97
C GLY A 12 -14.50 0.40 11.52
N VAL A 13 -15.30 1.23 10.84
CA VAL A 13 -14.95 1.69 9.48
C VAL A 13 -13.51 2.22 9.46
N TRP A 14 -13.03 2.74 10.59
CA TRP A 14 -11.69 3.25 10.82
C TRP A 14 -10.56 2.22 10.68
N PRO A 15 -10.48 1.11 11.43
CA PRO A 15 -9.46 0.08 11.21
C PRO A 15 -9.39 -0.40 9.76
N VAL A 16 -10.54 -0.63 9.12
CA VAL A 16 -10.60 -1.08 7.72
C VAL A 16 -10.00 -0.02 6.79
N LEU A 17 -10.39 1.24 6.97
CA LEU A 17 -9.83 2.35 6.20
C LEU A 17 -8.32 2.49 6.43
N MET A 18 -7.86 2.31 7.67
CA MET A 18 -6.44 2.28 8.01
C MET A 18 -5.71 1.16 7.26
N GLY A 19 -6.24 -0.06 7.27
CA GLY A 19 -5.72 -1.20 6.51
C GLY A 19 -5.57 -0.92 5.02
N VAL A 20 -6.59 -0.30 4.42
CA VAL A 20 -6.58 0.11 3.01
C VAL A 20 -5.52 1.19 2.77
N THR A 21 -5.43 2.22 3.62
CA THR A 21 -4.41 3.27 3.46
C THR A 21 -2.99 2.73 3.64
N MET A 22 -2.75 1.85 4.59
CA MET A 22 -1.46 1.18 4.80
C MET A 22 -1.08 0.33 3.60
N PHE A 23 -2.03 -0.42 3.05
CA PHE A 23 -1.80 -1.17 1.82
C PHE A 23 -1.40 -0.24 0.67
N ILE A 24 -2.14 0.85 0.45
CA ILE A 24 -1.82 1.83 -0.60
C ILE A 24 -0.42 2.43 -0.38
N GLN A 25 -0.08 2.81 0.84
CA GLN A 25 1.22 3.39 1.16
C GLN A 25 2.37 2.40 0.94
N MET A 26 2.19 1.12 1.29
CA MET A 26 3.20 0.08 1.00
C MET A 26 3.40 -0.13 -0.49
N GLN A 27 2.34 -0.02 -1.29
CA GLN A 27 2.41 -0.16 -2.74
C GLN A 27 3.05 1.04 -3.45
N MET A 28 3.17 2.19 -2.78
CA MET A 28 3.94 3.34 -3.27
C MET A 28 5.46 3.16 -3.07
N ASN A 29 5.87 2.16 -2.28
CA ASN A 29 7.26 1.83 -2.07
C ASN A 29 7.64 0.59 -2.91
N PRO A 30 8.85 0.55 -3.50
CA PRO A 30 9.30 -0.59 -4.26
C PRO A 30 9.35 -1.85 -3.39
N PRO A 31 8.80 -2.99 -3.84
CA PRO A 31 8.77 -4.21 -3.06
C PRO A 31 10.18 -4.80 -2.90
N PRO A 32 10.46 -5.53 -1.80
CA PRO A 32 11.73 -6.22 -1.62
C PRO A 32 11.98 -7.22 -2.77
N PRO A 33 13.23 -7.43 -3.18
CA PRO A 33 13.56 -8.33 -4.30
C PRO A 33 13.28 -9.81 -4.00
N ASP A 34 13.12 -10.19 -2.73
CA ASP A 34 12.82 -11.55 -2.30
C ASP A 34 11.29 -11.80 -2.31
N PRO A 35 10.79 -12.80 -3.06
CA PRO A 35 9.37 -13.11 -3.15
C PRO A 35 8.72 -13.54 -1.83
N ILE A 36 9.48 -14.06 -0.87
CA ILE A 36 8.97 -14.44 0.46
C ILE A 36 8.72 -13.18 1.29
N GLN A 37 9.65 -12.21 1.24
CA GLN A 37 9.50 -10.94 1.94
C GLN A 37 8.34 -10.14 1.35
N ALA A 38 8.23 -10.06 0.02
CA ALA A 38 7.14 -9.36 -0.64
C ALA A 38 5.74 -9.89 -0.22
N ARG A 39 5.56 -11.22 -0.13
CA ARG A 39 4.31 -11.80 0.37
C ARG A 39 4.05 -11.44 1.83
N MET A 40 5.08 -11.39 2.67
CA MET A 40 4.93 -10.98 4.07
C MET A 40 4.45 -9.53 4.18
N PHE A 41 5.02 -8.61 3.39
CA PHE A 41 4.59 -7.21 3.33
C PHE A 41 3.14 -7.05 2.83
N GLN A 42 2.65 -7.92 1.96
CA GLN A 42 1.25 -7.88 1.51
C GLN A 42 0.26 -8.37 2.59
N ILE A 43 0.68 -9.30 3.44
CA ILE A 43 -0.15 -9.86 4.52
C ILE A 43 -0.16 -8.94 5.76
N LEU A 44 0.93 -8.21 6.00
CA LEU A 44 1.12 -7.40 7.20
C LEU A 44 0.01 -6.36 7.44
N PRO A 45 -0.47 -5.58 6.44
CA PRO A 45 -1.56 -4.63 6.62
C PRO A 45 -2.87 -5.28 7.08
N ILE A 46 -3.17 -6.48 6.56
CA ILE A 46 -4.38 -7.24 6.91
C ILE A 46 -4.29 -7.66 8.38
N PHE A 47 -3.15 -8.23 8.79
CA PHE A 47 -2.91 -8.60 10.18
C PHE A 47 -2.99 -7.40 11.13
N PHE A 48 -2.39 -6.27 10.76
CA PHE A 48 -2.44 -5.03 11.53
C PHE A 48 -3.88 -4.49 11.66
N THR A 49 -4.69 -4.61 10.61
CA THR A 49 -6.09 -4.16 10.61
C THR A 49 -6.92 -4.86 11.71
N PHE A 50 -6.75 -6.17 11.87
CA PHE A 50 -7.45 -6.94 12.90
C PHE A 50 -6.92 -6.67 14.31
N ILE A 51 -5.61 -6.41 14.45
CA ILE A 51 -5.03 -6.01 15.74
C ILE A 51 -5.54 -4.63 16.16
N LEU A 52 -5.55 -3.65 15.23
CA LEU A 52 -6.02 -2.29 15.50
C LEU A 52 -7.52 -2.21 15.76
N ALA A 53 -8.31 -3.18 15.31
CA ALA A 53 -9.76 -3.20 15.54
C ALA A 53 -10.13 -3.23 17.04
N SER A 54 -9.24 -3.75 17.89
CA SER A 54 -9.43 -3.78 19.35
C SER A 54 -8.99 -2.49 20.05
N PHE A 55 -8.38 -1.53 19.34
CA PHE A 55 -7.91 -0.27 19.92
C PHE A 55 -9.01 0.82 19.88
N PRO A 56 -8.96 1.81 20.81
CA PRO A 56 -9.92 2.90 20.82
C PRO A 56 -9.98 3.67 19.50
N ALA A 57 -11.21 3.96 19.02
CA ALA A 57 -11.42 4.58 17.71
C ALA A 57 -10.69 5.94 17.54
N GLY A 58 -10.53 6.73 18.60
CA GLY A 58 -9.81 8.00 18.54
C GLY A 58 -8.34 7.86 18.12
N LEU A 59 -7.65 6.80 18.58
CA LEU A 59 -6.27 6.51 18.18
C LEU A 59 -6.20 6.13 16.69
N VAL A 60 -7.13 5.28 16.25
CA VAL A 60 -7.16 4.80 14.86
C VAL A 60 -7.51 5.93 13.89
N ILE A 61 -8.42 6.82 14.25
CA ILE A 61 -8.77 8.02 13.45
C ILE A 61 -7.55 8.94 13.28
N TYR A 62 -6.81 9.20 14.36
CA TYR A 62 -5.60 10.01 14.31
C TYR A 62 -4.57 9.45 13.32
N TRP A 63 -4.32 8.13 13.39
CA TRP A 63 -3.40 7.47 12.47
C TRP A 63 -3.92 7.43 11.04
N ALA A 64 -5.22 7.16 10.83
CA ALA A 64 -5.82 7.17 9.51
C ALA A 64 -5.65 8.53 8.82
N TRP A 65 -5.90 9.61 9.57
CA TRP A 65 -5.76 10.98 9.05
C TRP A 65 -4.29 11.32 8.72
N ASN A 66 -3.36 10.94 9.58
CA ASN A 66 -1.94 11.15 9.35
C ASN A 66 -1.42 10.36 8.12
N ASN A 67 -1.81 9.08 7.98
CA ASN A 67 -1.45 8.26 6.84
C ASN A 67 -2.06 8.81 5.54
N PHE A 68 -3.31 9.26 5.57
CA PHE A 68 -3.97 9.87 4.41
C PHE A 68 -3.22 11.12 3.90
N LEU A 69 -2.85 12.02 4.80
CA LEU A 69 -2.05 13.21 4.44
C LEU A 69 -0.67 12.84 3.90
N SER A 70 -0.04 11.82 4.49
CA SER A 70 1.27 11.32 4.03
C SER A 70 1.21 10.75 2.62
N ILE A 71 0.18 9.95 2.33
CA ILE A 71 -0.11 9.40 0.99
C ILE A 71 -0.38 10.52 0.00
N LEU A 72 -1.17 11.52 0.38
CA LEU A 72 -1.45 12.68 -0.48
C LEU A 72 -0.16 13.46 -0.81
N GLN A 73 0.67 13.70 0.21
CA GLN A 73 1.96 14.38 0.02
C GLN A 73 2.90 13.57 -0.88
N GLN A 74 3.06 12.26 -0.63
CA GLN A 74 3.87 11.38 -1.46
C GLN A 74 3.35 11.32 -2.90
N GLY A 75 2.03 11.21 -3.09
CA GLY A 75 1.40 11.22 -4.41
C GLY A 75 1.64 12.52 -5.18
N LEU A 76 1.59 13.68 -4.51
CA LEU A 76 1.90 14.96 -5.13
C LEU A 76 3.38 15.09 -5.51
N ILE A 77 4.30 14.56 -4.70
CA ILE A 77 5.74 14.55 -4.99
C ILE A 77 6.04 13.64 -6.18
N MET A 78 5.52 12.40 -6.18
CA MET A 78 5.70 11.46 -7.28
C MET A 78 5.16 12.02 -8.60
N ARG A 79 3.97 12.65 -8.56
CA ARG A 79 3.38 13.33 -9.73
C ARG A 79 4.22 14.51 -10.24
N ARG A 80 4.93 15.23 -9.36
CA ARG A 80 5.82 16.33 -9.75
C ARG A 80 7.15 15.86 -10.34
N ASN A 81 7.58 14.65 -9.97
CA ASN A 81 8.85 14.06 -10.40
C ASN A 81 8.69 13.09 -11.59
N ASP A 82 7.50 13.05 -12.22
CA ASP A 82 7.13 12.12 -13.31
C ASP A 82 7.45 10.64 -12.98
N VAL A 83 7.34 10.26 -11.71
CA VAL A 83 7.57 8.88 -11.27
C VAL A 83 6.30 8.07 -11.55
N GLU A 84 6.45 6.98 -12.30
CA GLU A 84 5.35 6.05 -12.55
C GLU A 84 4.81 5.51 -11.22
N ILE A 85 3.50 5.61 -11.03
CA ILE A 85 2.84 5.12 -9.84
C ILE A 85 2.89 3.59 -9.87
N GLU A 86 3.86 3.01 -9.15
CA GLU A 86 4.11 1.56 -9.05
C GLU A 86 2.91 0.78 -8.49
N LEU A 87 1.93 1.46 -7.86
CA LEU A 87 0.66 0.87 -7.45
C LEU A 87 0.00 0.08 -8.58
N LEU A 88 -0.08 0.63 -9.81
CA LEU A 88 -0.72 -0.06 -10.95
C LEU A 88 0.09 -1.28 -11.42
N ALA A 89 1.41 -1.20 -11.34
CA ALA A 89 2.31 -2.28 -11.70
C ALA A 89 2.23 -3.43 -10.68
N ASN A 90 2.25 -3.11 -9.39
CA ASN A 90 2.24 -4.10 -8.31
C ASN A 90 0.89 -4.81 -8.14
N ILE A 91 -0.24 -4.20 -8.53
CA ILE A 91 -1.56 -4.83 -8.51
C ILE A 91 -1.89 -5.63 -9.79
N GLY A 92 -0.94 -5.73 -10.74
CA GLY A 92 -1.09 -6.52 -11.96
C GLY A 92 -1.83 -5.82 -13.11
N PHE A 93 -2.13 -4.53 -12.98
CA PHE A 93 -2.72 -3.71 -14.06
C PHE A 93 -1.66 -3.04 -14.95
N SER A 94 -0.45 -3.61 -15.00
CA SER A 94 0.62 -3.11 -15.87
C SER A 94 0.25 -3.34 -17.34
N GLY A 95 -0.36 -2.33 -17.95
CA GLY A 95 -0.47 -2.22 -19.40
C GLY A 95 0.94 -2.16 -19.96
N ARG A 96 1.28 -3.15 -20.79
CA ARG A 96 2.50 -3.23 -21.62
C ARG A 96 3.13 -1.86 -21.92
N ALA A 97 4.16 -1.46 -21.18
CA ALA A 97 4.97 -0.31 -21.54
C ALA A 97 6.40 -0.39 -21.00
N GLN A 98 7.10 -1.51 -21.23
CA GLN A 98 8.55 -1.45 -21.41
C GLN A 98 9.04 -2.56 -22.35
N LYS A 99 8.65 -2.43 -23.62
CA LYS A 99 9.55 -2.83 -24.71
C LYS A 99 10.27 -1.55 -25.13
N GLN A 100 11.60 -1.61 -25.12
CA GLN A 100 12.54 -0.65 -25.74
C GLN A 100 13.32 0.25 -24.76
N SER A 101 14.36 -0.33 -24.16
CA SER A 101 15.63 0.37 -23.92
C SER A 101 16.78 -0.50 -24.46
N GLY A 102 17.10 -0.27 -25.74
CA GLY A 102 18.46 -0.33 -26.28
C GLY A 102 19.17 -1.69 -26.35
N ASP A 103 18.84 -2.47 -27.36
CA ASP A 103 19.86 -3.17 -28.14
C ASP A 103 20.85 -2.11 -28.69
N GLY A 104 22.14 -2.25 -28.39
CA GLY A 104 23.15 -1.29 -28.81
C GLY A 104 24.55 -1.52 -28.24
N SER A 105 25.33 -2.37 -28.93
CA SER A 105 26.80 -2.38 -28.98
C SER A 105 27.56 -2.84 -27.71
N GLY A 106 28.45 -3.82 -27.77
CA GLY A 106 29.03 -4.49 -28.91
C GLY A 106 29.86 -5.69 -28.49
N ASP A 107 30.00 -6.57 -29.45
CA ASP A 107 31.01 -7.61 -29.59
C ASP A 107 32.29 -7.38 -28.77
N GLY A 108 32.59 -8.37 -27.92
CA GLY A 108 33.85 -8.53 -27.22
C GLY A 108 34.31 -9.98 -27.33
N THR A 109 34.23 -10.58 -28.52
CA THR A 109 34.99 -11.80 -28.79
C THR A 109 36.48 -11.50 -28.75
N ARG A 110 37.17 -12.20 -27.84
CA ARG A 110 38.51 -12.81 -27.96
C ARG A 110 39.58 -12.11 -28.81
#